data_AF-A0A418GM56-F1
#
_entry.id   AF-A0A418GM56-F1
#
_cell.length_a   1.000
_cell.length_b   1.000
_cell.length_c   1.000
_cell.angle_alpha   90.00
_cell.angle_beta   90.00
_cell.angle_gamma   90.00
#
_symmetry.space_group_name_H-M   'P 1'
#
loop_
_entity.id
_entity.type
_entity.pdbx_description
1 polymer ?
#
loop_
_entity_poly.entity_id
_entity_poly.type
_entity_poly.pdbx_seq_one_letter_code
_entity_poly.pdbx_strand_id
1 'polypeptide(L)'
;TTDAAANAIPAAQTLARETGAIVVVTGEVDYVTDGHRIIGIHGGDPLMTKVVGTGCALSAVVAACCALPGDTLENIASACHWMKQAGERAVARSEGPGSFVPHFLDALWQLTQEVQA
;
A
#
# COMPACT_ATOMS: atom_id res chain seq x y z
N THR A 1 2.52 -3.09 -22.77
CA THR A 1 2.70 -3.77 -21.47
C THR A 1 2.88 -2.68 -20.43
N THR A 2 2.32 -2.84 -19.23
CA THR A 2 2.57 -1.87 -18.14
C THR A 2 3.99 -2.09 -17.63
N ASP A 3 4.78 -1.01 -17.52
CA ASP A 3 6.14 -1.09 -16.97
C ASP A 3 6.11 -1.47 -15.48
N ALA A 4 7.17 -2.13 -15.02
CA ALA A 4 7.31 -2.49 -13.60
C ALA A 4 7.49 -1.24 -12.73
N ALA A 5 6.94 -1.26 -11.51
CA ALA A 5 7.06 -0.16 -10.54
C ALA A 5 8.53 0.23 -10.27
N ALA A 6 9.45 -0.73 -10.33
CA ALA A 6 10.89 -0.50 -10.16
C ALA A 6 11.46 0.51 -11.17
N ASN A 7 10.92 0.57 -12.40
CA ASN A 7 11.38 1.50 -13.43
C ASN A 7 11.01 2.96 -13.10
N ALA A 8 9.99 3.18 -12.26
CA ALA A 8 9.56 4.51 -11.85
C ALA A 8 10.35 5.04 -10.63
N ILE A 9 11.19 4.22 -9.98
CA ILE A 9 11.95 4.62 -8.79
C ILE A 9 12.83 5.87 -9.04
N PRO A 10 13.62 5.98 -10.12
CA PRO A 10 14.46 7.16 -10.35
C PRO A 10 13.64 8.45 -10.50
N ALA A 11 12.47 8.36 -11.16
CA ALA A 11 11.54 9.48 -11.30
C ALA A 11 10.90 9.84 -9.95
N ALA A 12 10.48 8.83 -9.17
CA ALA A 12 9.90 9.03 -7.85
C ALA A 12 10.87 9.69 -6.86
N GLN A 13 12.15 9.27 -6.86
CA GLN A 13 13.18 9.90 -6.03
C GLN A 13 13.43 11.35 -6.44
N THR A 14 13.47 11.63 -7.75
CA THR A 14 13.63 13.00 -8.24
C THR A 14 12.46 13.87 -7.81
N LEU A 15 11.23 13.40 -8.02
CA LEU A 15 10.02 14.10 -7.61
C LEU A 15 10.00 14.35 -6.09
N ALA A 16 10.38 13.37 -5.28
CA ALA A 16 10.44 13.51 -3.83
C ALA A 16 11.46 14.58 -3.39
N ARG A 17 12.66 14.61 -4.00
CA ARG A 17 13.68 15.64 -3.74
C ARG A 17 13.24 17.04 -4.16
N GLU A 18 12.56 17.15 -5.30
CA GLU A 18 12.14 18.43 -5.85
C GLU A 18 10.95 19.04 -5.09
N THR A 19 10.07 18.20 -4.57
CA THR A 19 8.84 18.65 -3.90
C THR A 19 8.93 18.62 -2.37
N GLY A 20 9.90 17.88 -1.82
CA GLY A 20 9.95 17.56 -0.39
C GLY A 20 8.87 16.60 0.08
N ALA A 21 8.09 16.00 -0.84
CA ALA A 21 7.04 15.04 -0.52
C ALA A 21 7.57 13.61 -0.44
N ILE A 22 6.88 12.77 0.32
CA ILE A 22 7.05 11.32 0.23
C ILE A 22 6.24 10.80 -0.96
N VAL A 23 6.89 10.03 -1.82
CA VAL A 23 6.29 9.47 -3.04
C VAL A 23 6.10 7.97 -2.86
N VAL A 24 4.88 7.50 -3.14
CA VAL A 24 4.52 6.07 -3.17
C VAL A 24 4.27 5.65 -4.61
N VAL A 25 5.01 4.65 -5.09
CA VAL A 25 4.79 3.99 -6.37
C VAL A 25 4.20 2.62 -6.10
N THR A 26 2.94 2.41 -6.48
CA THR A 26 2.25 1.14 -6.22
C THR A 26 2.43 0.13 -7.36
N GLY A 27 2.44 -1.15 -7.01
CA GLY A 27 2.59 -2.25 -7.95
C GLY A 27 2.66 -3.61 -7.25
N GLU A 28 3.22 -4.61 -7.93
CA GLU A 28 3.54 -5.90 -7.31
C GLU A 28 4.43 -5.70 -6.08
N VAL A 29 5.39 -4.79 -6.17
CA VAL A 29 6.11 -4.21 -5.03
C VAL A 29 5.74 -2.74 -4.97
N ASP A 30 5.28 -2.29 -3.79
CA ASP A 30 5.11 -0.86 -3.56
C ASP A 30 6.44 -0.27 -3.12
N TYR A 31 6.81 0.89 -3.65
CA TYR A 31 8.01 1.62 -3.24
C TYR A 31 7.63 2.95 -2.63
N VAL A 32 8.14 3.22 -1.43
CA VAL A 32 7.95 4.48 -0.71
C VAL A 32 9.29 5.18 -0.58
N THR A 33 9.39 6.44 -0.98
CA THR A 33 10.64 7.20 -0.94
C THR A 33 10.46 8.66 -0.53
N ASP A 34 11.39 9.17 0.28
CA ASP A 34 11.56 10.60 0.59
C ASP A 34 12.61 11.27 -0.34
N GLY A 35 13.07 10.55 -1.37
CA GLY A 35 14.10 11.03 -2.30
C GLY A 35 15.53 10.63 -1.93
N HIS A 36 15.75 10.15 -0.70
CA HIS A 36 17.03 9.68 -0.18
C HIS A 36 16.98 8.19 0.21
N ARG A 37 15.93 7.80 0.92
CA ARG A 37 15.64 6.43 1.36
C ARG A 37 14.56 5.83 0.48
N ILE A 38 14.58 4.51 0.33
CA ILE A 38 13.53 3.75 -0.36
C ILE A 38 13.18 2.57 0.51
N ILE A 39 11.88 2.35 0.73
CA ILE A 39 11.34 1.17 1.37
C ILE A 39 10.51 0.40 0.33
N GLY A 40 10.83 -0.87 0.11
CA GLY A 40 10.07 -1.76 -0.76
C GLY A 40 9.12 -2.64 0.06
N ILE A 41 7.85 -2.69 -0.34
CA ILE A 41 6.79 -3.44 0.34
C ILE A 41 6.27 -4.52 -0.61
N HIS A 42 6.56 -5.76 -0.25
CA HIS A 42 6.12 -6.95 -0.97
C HIS A 42 4.73 -7.40 -0.50
N GLY A 43 4.10 -8.21 -1.36
CA GLY A 43 2.81 -8.82 -1.10
C GLY A 43 1.65 -8.16 -1.83
N GLY A 44 0.45 -8.57 -1.45
CA GLY A 44 -0.78 -8.29 -2.19
C GLY A 44 -1.01 -9.34 -3.28
N ASP A 45 -2.03 -9.12 -4.11
CA ASP A 45 -2.41 -10.08 -5.14
C ASP A 45 -2.95 -9.38 -6.39
N PRO A 46 -2.71 -9.91 -7.61
CA PRO A 46 -3.26 -9.36 -8.86
C PRO A 46 -4.78 -9.14 -8.85
N LEU A 47 -5.55 -9.91 -8.07
CA LEU A 47 -7.00 -9.74 -7.92
C LEU A 47 -7.36 -8.36 -7.34
N MET A 48 -6.49 -7.76 -6.52
CA MET A 48 -6.67 -6.41 -5.97
C MET A 48 -6.77 -5.34 -7.08
N THR A 49 -6.14 -5.58 -8.23
CA THR A 49 -6.20 -4.70 -9.41
C THR A 49 -7.52 -4.81 -10.18
N LYS A 50 -8.35 -5.81 -9.87
CA LYS A 50 -9.65 -6.05 -10.50
C LYS A 50 -10.82 -5.46 -9.72
N VAL A 51 -10.54 -4.78 -8.61
CA VAL A 51 -11.53 -4.18 -7.72
C VAL A 51 -11.30 -2.67 -7.67
N VAL A 52 -12.32 -1.91 -8.05
CA VAL A 52 -12.27 -0.44 -8.00
C VAL A 52 -12.18 0.04 -6.55
N GLY A 53 -11.40 1.11 -6.33
CA GLY A 53 -11.31 1.77 -5.02
C GLY A 53 -10.24 1.24 -4.07
N THR A 54 -9.57 0.12 -4.37
CA THR A 54 -8.45 -0.40 -3.55
C THR A 54 -7.31 0.61 -3.43
N GLY A 55 -6.93 1.26 -4.53
CA GLY A 55 -5.93 2.34 -4.53
C GLY A 55 -6.40 3.61 -3.81
N CYS A 56 -7.66 4.00 -3.95
CA CYS A 56 -8.22 5.16 -3.23
C CYS A 56 -8.27 4.92 -1.71
N ALA A 57 -8.62 3.70 -1.31
CA ALA A 57 -8.57 3.27 0.09
C ALA A 57 -7.15 3.36 0.64
N LEU A 58 -6.14 2.91 -0.13
CA LEU A 58 -4.73 3.04 0.28
C LEU A 58 -4.37 4.50 0.54
N SER A 59 -4.73 5.42 -0.35
CA SER A 59 -4.45 6.85 -0.15
C SER A 59 -5.09 7.40 1.14
N ALA A 60 -6.29 6.96 1.50
CA ALA A 60 -6.94 7.36 2.75
C ALA A 60 -6.18 6.82 3.98
N VAL A 61 -5.73 5.56 3.93
CA VAL A 61 -4.93 4.95 5.01
C VAL A 61 -3.57 5.66 5.13
N VAL A 62 -2.90 5.93 4.00
CA VAL A 62 -1.65 6.72 3.96
C VAL A 62 -1.84 8.08 4.63
N ALA A 63 -2.92 8.79 4.29
CA ALA A 63 -3.22 10.09 4.90
C ALA A 63 -3.41 9.99 6.42
N ALA A 64 -4.05 8.93 6.92
CA ALA A 64 -4.17 8.67 8.35
C ALA A 64 -2.82 8.39 9.00
N CYS A 65 -1.97 7.57 8.35
CA CYS A 65 -0.62 7.25 8.84
C CYS A 65 0.32 8.47 8.86
N CYS A 66 0.12 9.45 7.97
CA CYS A 66 0.87 10.72 8.02
C CYS A 66 0.63 11.52 9.32
N ALA A 67 -0.50 11.30 10.01
CA ALA A 67 -0.80 11.98 11.27
C ALA A 67 -0.17 11.29 12.50
N LEU A 68 0.41 10.10 12.34
CA LEU A 68 1.06 9.38 13.42
C LEU A 68 2.41 10.01 13.78
N PRO A 69 2.81 10.00 15.07
CA PRO A 69 4.15 10.42 15.47
C PRO A 69 5.22 9.46 14.92
N GLY A 70 6.48 9.91 14.90
CA GLY A 70 7.61 9.09 14.46
C GLY A 70 8.05 9.36 13.02
N ASP A 71 8.68 8.38 12.39
CA ASP A 71 9.18 8.50 11.02
C ASP A 71 8.02 8.37 10.02
N THR A 72 7.66 9.48 9.37
CA THR A 72 6.58 9.51 8.38
C THR A 72 6.81 8.53 7.23
N LEU A 73 8.06 8.27 6.82
CA LEU A 73 8.37 7.32 5.76
C LEU A 73 7.98 5.89 6.17
N GLU A 74 8.33 5.49 7.39
CA GLU A 74 7.99 4.18 7.95
C GLU A 74 6.48 4.05 8.22
N ASN A 75 5.84 5.12 8.68
CA ASN A 75 4.38 5.15 8.88
C ASN A 75 3.63 4.93 7.56
N ILE A 76 4.06 5.59 6.47
CA ILE A 76 3.48 5.40 5.14
C ILE A 76 3.78 4.00 4.59
N ALA A 77 5.01 3.49 4.76
CA ALA A 77 5.35 2.13 4.36
C ALA A 77 4.50 1.07 5.10
N SER A 78 4.21 1.30 6.38
CA SER A 78 3.34 0.45 7.18
C SER A 78 1.91 0.44 6.64
N ALA A 79 1.38 1.57 6.17
CA ALA A 79 0.08 1.65 5.50
C ALA A 79 0.02 0.75 4.26
N CYS A 80 1.03 0.84 3.39
CA CYS A 80 1.14 -0.03 2.21
C CYS A 80 1.19 -1.51 2.60
N HIS A 81 1.95 -1.84 3.65
CA HIS A 81 2.07 -3.21 4.14
C HIS A 81 0.75 -3.77 4.66
N TRP A 82 0.02 -3.01 5.47
CA TRP A 82 -1.30 -3.43 5.97
C TRP A 82 -2.30 -3.67 4.85
N MET A 83 -2.33 -2.78 3.85
CA MET A 83 -3.22 -2.94 2.69
C MET A 83 -2.88 -4.18 1.87
N LYS A 84 -1.59 -4.48 1.66
CA LYS A 84 -1.15 -5.69 0.97
C LYS A 84 -1.49 -6.97 1.75
N GLN A 85 -1.20 -7.00 3.05
CA GLN A 85 -1.56 -8.13 3.91
C GLN A 85 -3.07 -8.38 3.95
N ALA A 86 -3.88 -7.34 4.08
CA ALA A 86 -5.33 -7.46 4.03
C ALA A 86 -5.79 -8.03 2.69
N GLY A 87 -5.15 -7.60 1.60
CA GLY A 87 -5.39 -8.10 0.24
C GLY A 87 -5.15 -9.60 0.13
N GLU A 88 -3.99 -10.07 0.58
CA GLU A 88 -3.63 -11.50 0.56
C GLU A 88 -4.61 -12.35 1.37
N ARG A 89 -4.93 -11.93 2.59
CA ARG A 89 -5.91 -12.62 3.45
C ARG A 89 -7.29 -12.67 2.80
N ALA A 90 -7.70 -11.60 2.12
CA ALA A 90 -8.96 -11.54 1.41
C ALA A 90 -9.00 -12.44 0.18
N VAL A 91 -7.92 -12.48 -0.61
CA VAL A 91 -7.82 -13.36 -1.79
C VAL A 91 -7.91 -14.83 -1.38
N ALA A 92 -7.26 -15.23 -0.30
CA ALA A 92 -7.32 -16.61 0.20
C ALA A 92 -8.75 -17.11 0.51
N ARG A 93 -9.70 -16.19 0.69
CA ARG A 93 -11.10 -16.48 1.01
C ARG A 93 -12.07 -16.12 -0.13
N SER A 94 -11.57 -15.60 -1.24
CA SER A 94 -12.39 -15.04 -2.32
C SER A 94 -12.45 -15.97 -3.52
N GLU A 95 -13.63 -16.08 -4.12
CA GLU A 95 -13.85 -16.83 -5.38
C GLU A 95 -13.74 -15.92 -6.62
N GLY A 96 -13.66 -14.60 -6.41
CA GLY A 96 -13.49 -13.60 -7.44
C GLY A 96 -13.57 -12.16 -6.91
N PRO A 97 -13.55 -11.14 -7.78
CA PRO A 97 -13.53 -9.74 -7.36
C PRO A 97 -14.80 -9.31 -6.61
N GLY A 98 -15.94 -9.95 -6.89
CA GLY A 98 -17.20 -9.68 -6.19
C GLY A 98 -17.17 -10.06 -4.71
N SER A 99 -16.58 -11.23 -4.38
CA SER A 99 -16.40 -11.66 -2.99
C SER A 99 -15.20 -11.02 -2.30
N PHE A 100 -14.28 -10.41 -3.05
CA PHE A 100 -13.06 -9.82 -2.49
C PHE A 100 -13.34 -8.64 -1.56
N VAL A 101 -14.19 -7.70 -1.98
CA VAL A 101 -14.46 -6.47 -1.21
C VAL A 101 -14.88 -6.75 0.24
N PRO A 102 -15.90 -7.58 0.53
CA PRO A 102 -16.27 -7.87 1.92
C PRO A 102 -15.13 -8.54 2.70
N HIS A 103 -14.43 -9.51 2.11
CA HIS A 103 -13.30 -10.17 2.78
C HIS A 103 -12.11 -9.24 3.03
N PHE A 104 -11.89 -8.25 2.16
CA PHE A 104 -10.86 -7.24 2.30
C PHE A 104 -11.15 -6.30 3.48
N LEU A 105 -12.40 -5.85 3.60
CA LEU A 105 -12.84 -5.05 4.74
C LEU A 105 -12.74 -5.83 6.06
N ASP A 106 -13.15 -7.10 6.05
CA ASP A 106 -13.00 -7.99 7.21
C ASP A 106 -11.53 -8.16 7.60
N ALA A 107 -10.64 -8.38 6.62
CA ALA A 107 -9.21 -8.53 6.87
C ALA A 107 -8.58 -7.27 7.46
N LEU A 108 -8.95 -6.08 6.98
CA LEU A 108 -8.50 -4.80 7.56
C LEU A 108 -8.97 -4.64 9.01
N TRP A 109 -10.22 -5.01 9.31
CA TRP A 109 -10.75 -4.99 10.67
C TRP A 109 -9.98 -5.95 11.60
N GLN A 110 -9.68 -7.17 11.13
CA GLN A 110 -8.95 -8.18 11.91
C GLN A 110 -7.50 -7.77 12.19
N LEU A 111 -6.79 -7.22 11.19
CA LEU A 111 -5.42 -6.74 11.37
C LEU A 111 -5.32 -5.64 12.44
N THR A 112 -6.35 -4.80 12.55
CA THR A 112 -6.43 -3.78 13.60
C THR A 112 -6.50 -4.40 15.00
N GLN A 113 -7.25 -5.49 15.16
CA GLN A 113 -7.38 -6.20 16.44
C GLN A 113 -6.08 -6.89 16.86
N GLU A 114 -5.33 -7.45 15.90
CA GLU A 114 -4.04 -8.09 16.16
C GLU A 114 -2.98 -7.11 16.67
N VAL A 115 -3.01 -5.86 16.20
CA VAL A 115 -2.09 -4.80 16.67
C VAL A 115 -2.47 -4.26 18.06
N GLN A 116 -3.73 -4.43 18.47
CA GLN A 116 -4.24 -3.96 19.77
C GLN A 116 -4.16 -5.01 20.88
N ALA A 117 -3.88 -6.27 20.54
CA ALA A 117 -3.73 -7.39 21.47
C ALA A 117 -2.29 -7.54 21.97
#